data_AF-Q2TUP0-F1
#
_entry.id   AF-Q2TUP0-F1
#
_cell.length_a   1.000
_cell.length_b   1.000
_cell.length_c   1.000
_cell.angle_alpha   90.00
_cell.angle_beta   90.00
_cell.angle_gamma   90.00
#
_symmetry.space_group_name_H-M   'P 1'
#
loop_
_entity.id
_entity.type
_entity.pdbx_description
1 polymer ?
#
loop_
_entity_poly.entity_id
_entity_poly.type
_entity_poly.pdbx_seq_one_letter_code
_entity_poly.pdbx_strand_id
1 'polypeptide(L)'
;MNVHFPQDEIARAEAYNIVNANEQYIVPTSGDPIRGLIQDHIVSAALLTKKDTFLTKEDYQHLVYTACVSTTAPVFQRGKSFPKVGIVKDDHTFLSLPPAILKPEPLWTGKQVITTVLHYVTKGSVPFTMKRAGKVPGDYWGKNSGELKVRIQNNELICGVIDKAQFGKHGLVHIVQELYGADVAGHLLSVFSRLFTGYLQMHGFTCGVADLLLVPQAEDDRQKKLEKSEELGDNVHFQFIGANGDQIDLESMEEETEKHLRSKGDAASARLDRLMSSALNRVTSEVNNALFPKGLLKPFPSNCLSLMTMTGAKGGLVNFTQISSLLGQQELEGKRVPRMISGKTLPCFLPWDSRARAGGFISDRFLTGLRPQEYYFQCMAARDGLVDTAIKTSRSGYLQRCLIKNLECLKVYYDYTVRDSDGSVIQFNYGEDGLDVMKTSCLTQFKVLAANNKLVSQKLGKDQFDGSKSLSSDSYIKDLPEALENKVQDFINGLSKQKRQSLNLKKRTGFLNLMRLKYMSSLAQPGEPVGVIAGQSIGEPS
;
A
#
# COMPACT_ATOMS: atom_id res chain seq x y z
N MET A 1 -5.35 24.44 -7.12
CA MET A 1 -3.93 24.49 -6.74
C MET A 1 -3.43 25.88 -7.05
N ASN A 2 -2.73 26.52 -6.12
CA ASN A 2 -2.09 27.80 -6.38
C ASN A 2 -0.72 27.56 -7.00
N VAL A 3 -0.32 28.41 -7.94
CA VAL A 3 1.01 28.37 -8.54
C VAL A 3 1.77 29.59 -8.05
N HIS A 4 2.80 29.34 -7.23
CA HIS A 4 3.69 30.39 -6.73
C HIS A 4 4.97 30.37 -7.57
N PHE A 5 5.41 31.54 -8.03
CA PHE A 5 6.59 31.68 -8.89
C PHE A 5 7.72 32.40 -8.14
N PRO A 6 8.77 31.69 -7.70
CA PRO A 6 9.93 32.28 -7.03
C PRO A 6 10.61 33.36 -7.88
N GLN A 7 11.00 34.49 -7.27
CA GLN A 7 11.55 35.65 -7.99
C GLN A 7 13.07 35.78 -7.89
N ASP A 8 13.71 35.07 -6.97
CA ASP A 8 15.13 35.13 -6.66
C ASP A 8 15.80 33.76 -6.79
N GLU A 9 17.12 33.74 -7.01
CA GLU A 9 17.88 32.51 -7.21
C GLU A 9 17.95 31.63 -5.96
N ILE A 10 17.87 32.22 -4.76
CA ILE A 10 17.89 31.47 -3.49
C ILE A 10 16.60 30.64 -3.37
N ALA A 11 15.44 31.28 -3.51
CA ALA A 11 14.17 30.55 -3.50
C ALA A 11 14.06 29.55 -4.67
N ARG A 12 14.65 29.83 -5.84
CA ARG A 12 14.75 28.85 -6.94
C ARG A 12 15.59 27.63 -6.51
N ALA A 13 16.73 27.83 -5.87
CA ALA A 13 17.58 26.75 -5.40
C ALA A 13 16.88 25.89 -4.33
N GLU A 14 16.16 26.50 -3.39
CA GLU A 14 15.35 25.79 -2.38
C GLU A 14 14.22 24.98 -3.04
N ALA A 15 13.52 25.58 -4.01
CA ALA A 15 12.45 24.90 -4.73
C ALA A 15 12.96 23.70 -5.55
N TYR A 16 14.14 23.81 -6.18
CA TYR A 16 14.71 22.73 -6.98
C TYR A 16 15.36 21.62 -6.16
N ASN A 17 15.89 21.90 -4.96
CA ASN A 17 16.69 20.93 -4.22
C ASN A 17 16.04 20.44 -2.91
N ILE A 18 15.13 21.21 -2.30
CA ILE A 18 14.52 20.89 -1.00
C ILE A 18 13.04 20.54 -1.17
N VAL A 19 12.27 21.46 -1.76
CA VAL A 19 10.80 21.35 -1.87
C VAL A 19 10.38 20.59 -3.14
N ASN A 20 11.35 20.11 -3.93
CA ASN A 20 11.05 19.42 -5.17
C ASN A 20 10.25 18.12 -4.89
N ALA A 21 9.38 17.73 -5.84
CA ALA A 21 8.52 16.57 -5.63
C ALA A 21 9.29 15.24 -5.52
N ASN A 22 10.51 15.15 -6.06
CA ASN A 22 11.31 13.92 -6.02
C ASN A 22 11.82 13.65 -4.60
N GLU A 23 12.34 14.66 -3.92
CA GLU A 23 12.78 14.58 -2.52
C GLU A 23 11.60 14.33 -1.56
N GLN A 24 10.40 14.81 -1.91
CA GLN A 24 9.15 14.52 -1.19
C GLN A 24 8.53 13.16 -1.58
N TYR A 25 9.35 12.11 -1.74
CA TYR A 25 8.88 10.74 -2.06
C TYR A 25 8.30 10.02 -0.85
N ILE A 26 8.86 10.28 0.33
CA ILE A 26 8.55 9.60 1.60
C ILE A 26 7.82 10.59 2.52
N VAL A 27 6.90 10.10 3.35
CA VAL A 27 6.22 10.91 4.39
C VAL A 27 7.03 10.92 5.69
N PRO A 28 7.17 12.06 6.39
CA PRO A 28 7.95 12.12 7.61
C PRO A 28 7.25 11.43 8.79
N THR A 29 5.95 11.17 8.68
CA THR A 29 5.13 10.57 9.73
C THR A 29 5.49 9.11 10.01
N SER A 30 5.74 8.32 8.96
CA SER A 30 5.96 6.86 9.08
C SER A 30 7.12 6.34 8.23
N GLY A 31 7.76 7.20 7.44
CA GLY A 31 8.78 6.80 6.48
C GLY A 31 8.21 6.01 5.29
N ASP A 32 6.89 6.08 5.05
CA ASP A 32 6.24 5.38 3.94
C ASP A 32 6.26 6.20 2.64
N PRO A 33 6.40 5.55 1.47
CA PRO A 33 6.34 6.26 0.20
C PRO A 33 4.92 6.76 -0.10
N ILE A 34 4.79 8.03 -0.48
CA ILE A 34 3.51 8.66 -0.84
C ILE A 34 3.30 8.71 -2.36
N ARG A 35 4.39 8.77 -3.13
CA ARG A 35 4.33 8.86 -4.59
C ARG A 35 4.34 7.46 -5.19
N GLY A 36 3.34 7.17 -6.01
CA GLY A 36 3.21 5.90 -6.71
C GLY A 36 2.21 6.01 -7.85
N LEU A 37 2.18 4.99 -8.69
CA LEU A 37 1.16 4.88 -9.73
C LEU A 37 -0.14 4.37 -9.14
N ILE A 38 -1.27 4.73 -9.76
CA ILE A 38 -2.62 4.44 -9.24
C ILE A 38 -3.50 3.83 -10.32
N GLN A 39 -4.57 3.16 -9.90
CA GLN A 39 -5.68 2.72 -10.75
C GLN A 39 -5.21 1.95 -12.01
N ASP A 40 -5.46 2.51 -13.20
CA ASP A 40 -5.21 1.90 -14.51
C ASP A 40 -3.76 1.44 -14.69
N HIS A 41 -2.80 2.19 -14.16
CA HIS A 41 -1.39 1.83 -14.22
C HIS A 41 -1.09 0.54 -13.45
N ILE A 42 -1.77 0.31 -12.32
CA ILE A 42 -1.62 -0.90 -11.52
C ILE A 42 -2.20 -2.11 -12.26
N VAL A 43 -3.38 -1.94 -12.88
CA VAL A 43 -4.01 -2.98 -13.71
C VAL A 43 -3.12 -3.31 -14.91
N SER A 44 -2.66 -2.28 -15.63
CA SER A 44 -1.78 -2.43 -16.77
C SER A 44 -0.45 -3.07 -16.38
N ALA A 45 0.13 -2.73 -15.23
CA ALA A 45 1.34 -3.38 -14.74
C ALA A 45 1.12 -4.87 -14.51
N ALA A 46 -0.02 -5.24 -13.91
CA ALA A 46 -0.36 -6.63 -13.69
C ALA A 46 -0.62 -7.40 -15.00
N LEU A 47 -1.33 -6.78 -15.95
CA LEU A 47 -1.60 -7.36 -17.28
C LEU A 47 -0.34 -7.47 -18.14
N LEU A 48 0.59 -6.52 -18.05
CA LEU A 48 1.84 -6.59 -18.79
C LEU A 48 2.76 -7.66 -18.19
N THR A 49 2.82 -7.76 -16.85
CA THR A 49 3.79 -8.63 -16.17
C THR A 49 3.27 -10.04 -15.85
N LYS A 50 2.01 -10.39 -16.15
CA LYS A 50 1.54 -11.78 -16.06
C LYS A 50 2.30 -12.70 -17.02
N LYS A 51 2.32 -13.99 -16.71
CA LYS A 51 3.08 -15.00 -17.47
C LYS A 51 2.60 -15.17 -18.93
N ASP A 52 1.31 -14.97 -19.16
CA ASP A 52 0.67 -15.22 -20.46
C ASP A 52 0.84 -14.05 -21.46
N THR A 53 1.56 -12.99 -21.07
CA THR A 53 1.77 -11.83 -21.95
C THR A 53 3.02 -12.01 -22.79
N PHE A 54 2.78 -12.30 -24.08
CA PHE A 54 3.80 -12.36 -25.13
C PHE A 54 3.61 -11.21 -26.11
N LEU A 55 4.71 -10.63 -26.55
CA LEU A 55 4.79 -9.46 -27.42
C LEU A 55 5.62 -9.80 -28.64
N THR A 56 5.17 -9.31 -29.80
CA THR A 56 5.97 -9.35 -31.03
C THR A 56 7.17 -8.41 -30.91
N LYS A 57 8.10 -8.49 -31.87
CA LYS A 57 9.26 -7.59 -31.90
C LYS A 57 8.82 -6.14 -32.00
N GLU A 58 7.83 -5.88 -32.85
CA GLU A 58 7.27 -4.56 -33.12
C GLU A 58 6.63 -3.98 -31.86
N ASP A 59 5.78 -4.76 -31.18
CA ASP A 59 5.12 -4.34 -29.93
C ASP A 59 6.14 -4.05 -28.83
N TYR A 60 7.12 -4.94 -28.66
CA TYR A 60 8.19 -4.76 -27.67
C TYR A 60 8.98 -3.48 -27.91
N GLN A 61 9.42 -3.24 -29.15
CA GLN A 61 10.18 -2.05 -29.51
C GLN A 61 9.33 -0.78 -29.37
N HIS A 62 8.07 -0.83 -29.78
CA HIS A 62 7.14 0.29 -29.66
C HIS A 62 6.91 0.68 -28.19
N LEU A 63 6.66 -0.29 -27.32
CA LEU A 63 6.44 -0.05 -25.88
C LEU A 63 7.68 0.53 -25.20
N VAL A 64 8.86 -0.05 -25.46
CA VAL A 64 10.13 0.43 -24.89
C VAL A 64 10.42 1.85 -25.36
N TYR A 65 10.25 2.12 -26.66
CA TYR A 65 10.46 3.45 -27.23
C TYR A 65 9.52 4.50 -26.60
N THR A 66 8.21 4.21 -26.56
CA THR A 66 7.19 5.09 -25.98
C THR A 66 7.42 5.35 -24.49
N ALA A 67 7.91 4.35 -23.75
CA ALA A 67 8.21 4.49 -22.33
C ALA A 67 9.46 5.34 -22.07
N CYS A 68 10.57 5.02 -22.75
CA CYS A 68 11.90 5.51 -22.41
C CYS A 68 12.30 6.79 -23.14
N VAL A 69 11.83 7.01 -24.37
CA VAL A 69 12.14 8.24 -25.11
C VAL A 69 11.33 9.37 -24.49
N SER A 70 12.00 10.13 -23.63
CA SER A 70 11.46 11.37 -23.11
C SER A 70 11.42 12.38 -24.25
N THR A 71 10.28 13.02 -24.45
CA THR A 71 10.18 14.30 -25.16
C THR A 71 10.82 15.40 -24.32
N THR A 72 12.05 15.20 -23.82
CA THR A 72 12.88 16.31 -23.37
C THR A 72 13.02 17.21 -24.59
N ALA A 73 12.35 18.36 -24.55
CA ALA A 73 12.51 19.37 -25.58
C ALA A 73 14.01 19.54 -25.81
N PRO A 74 14.50 19.44 -27.06
CA PRO A 74 15.91 19.63 -27.32
C PRO A 74 16.33 20.95 -26.68
N VAL A 75 17.48 20.94 -25.99
CA VAL A 75 18.02 22.18 -25.43
C VAL A 75 18.36 23.06 -26.61
N PHE A 76 17.53 24.08 -26.85
CA PHE A 76 17.76 25.05 -27.91
C PHE A 76 18.83 26.04 -27.42
N GLN A 77 20.09 25.80 -27.79
CA GLN A 77 21.12 26.83 -27.67
C GLN A 77 20.98 27.81 -28.85
N ARG A 78 20.81 29.10 -28.55
CA ARG A 78 20.97 30.16 -29.55
C ARG A 78 22.45 30.33 -29.85
N GLY A 79 22.91 29.79 -30.97
CA GLY A 79 24.17 30.24 -31.58
C GLY A 79 23.99 31.69 -32.06
N LYS A 80 24.99 32.55 -31.83
CA LYS A 80 24.93 33.99 -32.15
C LYS A 80 24.70 34.31 -33.65
N SER A 81 24.74 33.33 -34.56
CA SER A 81 24.64 33.54 -36.01
C SER A 81 24.09 32.37 -36.85
N PHE A 82 23.43 31.36 -36.28
CA PHE A 82 22.91 30.19 -37.02
C PHE A 82 21.47 29.82 -36.62
N PRO A 83 20.70 29.11 -37.48
CA PRO A 83 19.32 28.70 -37.17
C PRO A 83 19.26 27.88 -35.87
N LYS A 84 18.11 27.87 -35.19
CA LYS A 84 17.88 27.12 -33.93
C LYS A 84 18.21 25.64 -34.14
N VAL A 85 19.41 25.21 -33.77
CA VAL A 85 19.77 23.79 -33.72
C VAL A 85 19.31 23.26 -32.36
N GLY A 86 18.30 22.40 -32.37
CA GLY A 86 17.92 21.65 -31.19
C GLY A 86 18.97 20.59 -30.92
N ILE A 87 19.77 20.75 -29.87
CA ILE A 87 20.72 19.72 -29.46
C ILE A 87 19.95 18.79 -28.51
N VAL A 88 19.57 17.62 -29.01
CA VAL A 88 19.20 16.50 -28.15
C VAL A 88 20.51 15.95 -27.60
N LYS A 89 20.88 16.38 -26.39
CA LYS A 89 21.89 15.64 -25.63
C LYS A 89 21.20 14.35 -25.18
N ASP A 90 21.29 13.30 -26.00
CA ASP A 90 21.37 11.91 -25.55
C ASP A 90 21.31 10.92 -26.73
N ASP A 91 22.50 10.47 -27.17
CA ASP A 91 22.70 9.23 -27.92
C ASP A 91 22.52 8.01 -26.98
N HIS A 92 21.32 7.81 -26.43
CA HIS A 92 21.07 6.58 -25.67
C HIS A 92 20.62 5.46 -26.59
N THR A 93 21.61 4.71 -27.11
CA THR A 93 21.34 3.44 -27.81
C THR A 93 20.59 2.48 -26.88
N PHE A 94 19.41 2.04 -27.31
CA PHE A 94 18.64 1.01 -26.62
C PHE A 94 19.29 -0.36 -26.79
N LEU A 95 19.62 -1.02 -25.69
CA LEU A 95 20.04 -2.42 -25.70
C LEU A 95 18.78 -3.29 -25.65
N SER A 96 18.30 -3.74 -26.82
CA SER A 96 17.21 -4.71 -26.89
C SER A 96 17.67 -6.05 -26.32
N LEU A 97 16.83 -6.68 -25.52
CA LEU A 97 17.09 -8.03 -25.03
C LEU A 97 16.77 -9.07 -26.13
N PRO A 98 17.42 -10.25 -26.13
CA PRO A 98 17.01 -11.35 -26.99
C PRO A 98 15.58 -11.82 -26.61
N PRO A 99 14.81 -12.37 -27.56
CA PRO A 99 13.48 -12.87 -27.29
C PRO A 99 13.52 -14.06 -26.33
N ALA A 100 12.49 -14.21 -25.49
CA ALA A 100 12.36 -15.34 -24.58
C ALA A 100 12.03 -16.65 -25.33
N ILE A 101 11.30 -16.55 -26.43
CA ILE A 101 10.94 -17.67 -27.31
C ILE A 101 11.57 -17.39 -28.67
N LEU A 102 12.35 -18.33 -29.20
CA LEU A 102 13.02 -18.19 -30.51
C LEU A 102 12.25 -18.86 -31.65
N LYS A 103 11.51 -19.93 -31.37
CA LYS A 103 10.70 -20.71 -32.31
C LYS A 103 9.34 -21.01 -31.69
N PRO A 104 8.23 -21.05 -32.44
CA PRO A 104 8.13 -20.88 -33.91
C PRO A 104 8.35 -19.43 -34.38
N GLU A 105 8.05 -18.44 -33.54
CA GLU A 105 8.27 -17.02 -33.80
C GLU A 105 9.02 -16.36 -32.64
N PRO A 106 9.81 -15.31 -32.90
CA PRO A 106 10.53 -14.59 -31.85
C PRO A 106 9.55 -13.77 -30.99
N LEU A 107 9.35 -14.17 -29.74
CA LEU A 107 8.45 -13.49 -28.81
C LEU A 107 9.16 -13.03 -27.54
N TRP A 108 8.80 -11.83 -27.10
CA TRP A 108 9.24 -11.24 -25.84
C TRP A 108 8.15 -11.34 -24.79
N THR A 109 8.54 -11.41 -23.53
CA THR A 109 7.60 -11.36 -22.41
C THR A 109 7.44 -9.94 -21.91
N GLY A 110 6.29 -9.59 -21.32
CA GLY A 110 6.14 -8.27 -20.71
C GLY A 110 7.09 -8.03 -19.52
N LYS A 111 7.58 -9.09 -18.86
CA LYS A 111 8.66 -8.98 -17.85
C LYS A 111 10.00 -8.54 -18.45
N GLN A 112 10.30 -8.91 -19.70
CA GLN A 112 11.48 -8.42 -20.42
C GLN A 112 11.38 -6.93 -20.73
N VAL A 113 10.18 -6.39 -21.01
CA VAL A 113 9.97 -4.94 -21.19
C VAL A 113 10.39 -4.19 -19.92
N ILE A 114 9.93 -4.64 -18.74
CA ILE A 114 10.33 -4.04 -17.46
C ILE A 114 11.85 -4.12 -17.26
N THR A 115 12.45 -5.27 -17.59
CA THR A 115 13.90 -5.45 -17.48
C THR A 115 14.67 -4.45 -18.35
N THR A 116 14.25 -4.26 -19.60
CA THR A 116 14.84 -3.25 -20.50
C THR A 116 14.68 -1.83 -19.96
N VAL A 117 13.51 -1.49 -19.43
CA VAL A 117 13.27 -0.20 -18.78
C VAL A 117 14.20 0.00 -17.58
N LEU A 118 14.38 -1.01 -16.72
CA LEU A 118 15.27 -0.92 -15.58
C LEU A 118 16.73 -0.74 -16.02
N HIS A 119 17.18 -1.45 -17.06
CA HIS A 119 18.53 -1.24 -17.63
C HIS A 119 18.71 0.16 -18.21
N TYR A 120 17.68 0.71 -18.85
CA TYR A 120 17.70 2.08 -19.38
C TYR A 120 17.82 3.11 -18.24
N VAL A 121 16.95 3.02 -17.23
CA VAL A 121 16.89 3.98 -16.12
C VAL A 121 18.15 3.93 -15.25
N THR A 122 18.76 2.74 -15.09
CA THR A 122 19.95 2.55 -14.26
C THR A 122 21.26 2.47 -15.06
N LYS A 123 21.24 2.95 -16.32
CA LYS A 123 22.40 2.92 -17.21
C LYS A 123 23.61 3.62 -16.55
N GLY A 124 24.79 2.98 -16.65
CA GLY A 124 26.02 3.49 -16.02
C GLY A 124 26.18 3.17 -14.54
N SER A 125 25.17 2.56 -13.90
CA SER A 125 25.24 2.10 -12.51
C SER A 125 25.26 0.57 -12.41
N VAL A 126 25.71 0.05 -11.26
CA VAL A 126 25.69 -1.39 -10.98
C VAL A 126 24.24 -1.85 -10.84
N PRO A 127 23.84 -2.99 -11.44
CA PRO A 127 22.46 -3.47 -11.36
C PRO A 127 22.09 -3.91 -9.94
N PHE A 128 20.79 -3.84 -9.62
CA PHE A 128 20.27 -4.17 -8.29
C PHE A 128 19.50 -5.49 -8.25
N THR A 129 19.36 -6.03 -7.04
CA THR A 129 18.63 -7.26 -6.74
C THR A 129 17.66 -7.04 -5.58
N MET A 130 16.41 -7.47 -5.74
CA MET A 130 15.40 -7.38 -4.69
C MET A 130 14.41 -8.55 -4.72
N LYS A 131 13.75 -8.78 -3.58
CA LYS A 131 12.68 -9.77 -3.42
C LYS A 131 11.57 -9.18 -2.58
N ARG A 132 10.35 -9.13 -3.11
CA ARG A 132 9.16 -8.62 -2.42
C ARG A 132 7.93 -9.45 -2.80
N ALA A 133 7.06 -9.74 -1.84
CA ALA A 133 5.78 -10.37 -2.15
C ALA A 133 4.81 -9.33 -2.73
N GLY A 134 4.03 -9.72 -3.73
CA GLY A 134 2.88 -8.98 -4.20
C GLY A 134 1.70 -9.09 -3.24
N LYS A 135 0.64 -8.36 -3.57
CA LYS A 135 -0.66 -8.33 -2.92
C LYS A 135 -1.55 -9.51 -3.34
N VAL A 136 -1.48 -9.94 -4.61
CA VAL A 136 -2.34 -11.02 -5.12
C VAL A 136 -1.88 -12.37 -4.58
N PRO A 137 -2.73 -13.13 -3.85
CA PRO A 137 -2.35 -14.44 -3.31
C PRO A 137 -1.97 -15.44 -4.42
N GLY A 138 -1.07 -16.37 -4.10
CA GLY A 138 -0.60 -17.37 -5.06
C GLY A 138 -1.70 -18.25 -5.65
N ASP A 139 -2.77 -18.49 -4.89
CA ASP A 139 -3.91 -19.33 -5.31
C ASP A 139 -4.67 -18.77 -6.51
N TYR A 140 -4.68 -17.45 -6.69
CA TYR A 140 -5.33 -16.78 -7.83
C TYR A 140 -4.58 -17.06 -9.15
N TRP A 141 -3.27 -17.23 -9.09
CA TRP A 141 -2.42 -17.52 -10.25
C TRP A 141 -2.29 -19.02 -10.54
N GLY A 142 -2.87 -19.88 -9.70
CA GLY A 142 -2.78 -21.33 -9.78
C GLY A 142 -1.63 -21.94 -8.95
N LYS A 143 -1.69 -23.27 -8.77
CA LYS A 143 -0.73 -24.03 -7.97
C LYS A 143 0.69 -23.86 -8.53
N ASN A 144 1.64 -23.52 -7.66
CA ASN A 144 3.07 -23.35 -7.98
C ASN A 144 3.38 -22.28 -9.05
N SER A 145 2.53 -21.28 -9.23
CA SER A 145 2.75 -20.18 -10.19
C SER A 145 4.05 -19.40 -9.94
N GLY A 146 4.44 -19.23 -8.68
CA GLY A 146 5.58 -18.38 -8.28
C GLY A 146 5.31 -16.87 -8.40
N GLU A 147 4.21 -16.47 -9.05
CA GLU A 147 3.87 -15.08 -9.40
C GLU A 147 3.58 -14.18 -8.19
N LEU A 148 3.39 -14.76 -7.00
CA LEU A 148 3.27 -14.01 -5.74
C LEU A 148 4.56 -13.29 -5.36
N LYS A 149 5.74 -13.84 -5.69
CA LYS A 149 7.03 -13.29 -5.23
C LYS A 149 7.74 -12.58 -6.37
N VAL A 150 7.68 -11.26 -6.36
CA VAL A 150 8.46 -10.39 -7.25
C VAL A 150 9.94 -10.51 -6.92
N ARG A 151 10.71 -11.01 -7.89
CA ARG A 151 12.15 -11.22 -7.79
C ARG A 151 12.83 -10.55 -8.97
N ILE A 152 13.59 -9.50 -8.65
CA ILE A 152 14.48 -8.84 -9.59
C ILE A 152 15.90 -9.23 -9.22
N GLN A 153 16.68 -9.68 -10.19
CA GLN A 153 18.07 -10.08 -9.99
C GLN A 153 18.90 -9.44 -11.07
N ASN A 154 19.89 -8.63 -10.69
CA ASN A 154 20.72 -7.88 -11.62
C ASN A 154 19.88 -7.08 -12.65
N ASN A 155 18.87 -6.34 -12.20
CA ASN A 155 17.87 -5.61 -13.00
C ASN A 155 16.91 -6.47 -13.84
N GLU A 156 17.06 -7.79 -13.85
CA GLU A 156 16.14 -8.68 -14.57
C GLU A 156 14.95 -9.08 -13.72
N LEU A 157 13.73 -8.82 -14.20
CA LEU A 157 12.50 -9.29 -13.59
C LEU A 157 12.27 -10.76 -13.94
N ILE A 158 12.74 -11.65 -13.07
CA ILE A 158 12.70 -13.10 -13.31
C ILE A 158 11.30 -13.68 -13.01
N CYS A 159 10.67 -13.24 -11.93
CA CYS A 159 9.42 -13.82 -11.44
C CYS A 159 8.57 -12.78 -10.72
N GLY A 160 7.26 -12.97 -10.76
CA GLY A 160 6.28 -12.15 -10.05
C GLY A 160 5.61 -11.10 -10.91
N VAL A 161 4.39 -10.76 -10.52
CA VAL A 161 3.57 -9.72 -11.13
C VAL A 161 3.76 -8.41 -10.38
N ILE A 162 3.88 -7.31 -11.11
CA ILE A 162 3.94 -5.96 -10.53
C ILE A 162 2.50 -5.51 -10.20
N ASP A 163 2.24 -5.30 -8.91
CA ASP A 163 0.99 -4.79 -8.38
C ASP A 163 1.23 -3.58 -7.46
N LYS A 164 0.18 -3.09 -6.78
CA LYS A 164 0.29 -1.93 -5.88
C LYS A 164 1.36 -2.09 -4.79
N ALA A 165 1.68 -3.32 -4.37
CA ALA A 165 2.71 -3.52 -3.35
C ALA A 165 4.11 -3.12 -3.82
N GLN A 166 4.37 -3.11 -5.14
CA GLN A 166 5.65 -2.69 -5.71
C GLN A 166 5.82 -1.15 -5.76
N PHE A 167 4.75 -0.40 -5.58
CA PHE A 167 4.77 1.07 -5.47
C PHE A 167 4.69 1.55 -4.02
N GLY A 168 4.50 0.64 -3.05
CA GLY A 168 4.43 0.95 -1.62
C GLY A 168 5.74 0.70 -0.87
N LYS A 169 5.66 0.65 0.48
CA LYS A 169 6.82 0.45 1.36
C LYS A 169 7.59 -0.83 1.00
N HIS A 170 8.91 -0.67 0.81
CA HIS A 170 9.86 -1.70 0.35
C HIS A 170 9.52 -2.34 -1.01
N GLY A 171 8.69 -1.67 -1.82
CA GLY A 171 8.42 -2.04 -3.20
C GLY A 171 9.57 -1.67 -4.15
N LEU A 172 9.41 -2.03 -5.43
CA LEU A 172 10.35 -1.75 -6.51
C LEU A 172 10.83 -0.29 -6.54
N VAL A 173 9.89 0.66 -6.60
CA VAL A 173 10.23 2.08 -6.78
C VAL A 173 10.95 2.63 -5.54
N HIS A 174 10.52 2.23 -4.34
CA HIS A 174 11.16 2.64 -3.10
C HIS A 174 12.58 2.07 -2.95
N ILE A 175 12.82 0.83 -3.38
CA ILE A 175 14.19 0.29 -3.41
C ILE A 175 15.05 1.03 -4.44
N VAL A 176 14.49 1.44 -5.57
CA VAL A 176 15.22 2.27 -6.55
C VAL A 176 15.55 3.65 -5.96
N GLN A 177 14.63 4.27 -5.22
CA GLN A 177 14.89 5.53 -4.52
C GLN A 177 16.01 5.39 -3.50
N GLU A 178 15.98 4.33 -2.69
CA GLU A 178 17.01 4.06 -1.69
C GLU A 178 18.39 3.82 -2.32
N LEU A 179 18.46 3.05 -3.41
CA LEU A 179 19.71 2.64 -4.03
C LEU A 179 20.28 3.70 -4.98
N TYR A 180 19.46 4.33 -5.82
CA TYR A 180 19.91 5.24 -6.89
C TYR A 180 19.57 6.72 -6.62
N GLY A 181 18.74 7.03 -5.63
CA GLY A 181 18.33 8.39 -5.30
C GLY A 181 16.93 8.75 -5.79
N ALA A 182 16.43 9.89 -5.31
CA ALA A 182 15.07 10.36 -5.53
C ALA A 182 14.77 10.67 -7.01
N ASP A 183 15.71 11.29 -7.73
CA ASP A 183 15.54 11.65 -9.14
C ASP A 183 15.36 10.43 -10.05
N VAL A 184 16.16 9.38 -9.83
CA VAL A 184 16.06 8.14 -10.61
C VAL A 184 14.73 7.45 -10.36
N ALA A 185 14.22 7.49 -9.13
CA ALA A 185 12.90 6.97 -8.81
C ALA A 185 11.77 7.80 -9.44
N GLY A 186 11.87 9.13 -9.44
CA GLY A 186 10.94 10.02 -10.12
C GLY A 186 10.93 9.81 -11.64
N HIS A 187 12.10 9.61 -12.24
CA HIS A 187 12.24 9.24 -13.65
C HIS A 187 11.61 7.88 -13.95
N LEU A 188 11.87 6.88 -13.09
CA LEU A 188 11.27 5.54 -13.21
C LEU A 188 9.74 5.59 -13.18
N LEU A 189 9.15 6.35 -12.24
CA LEU A 189 7.70 6.54 -12.17
C LEU A 189 7.14 7.16 -13.46
N SER A 190 7.85 8.13 -14.03
CA SER A 190 7.46 8.78 -15.28
C SER A 190 7.51 7.82 -16.47
N VAL A 191 8.57 7.00 -16.56
CA VAL A 191 8.72 5.96 -17.59
C VAL A 191 7.64 4.89 -17.46
N PHE A 192 7.37 4.42 -16.24
CA PHE A 192 6.31 3.45 -15.98
C PHE A 192 4.92 4.00 -16.28
N SER A 193 4.64 5.27 -15.96
CA SER A 193 3.37 5.91 -16.32
C SER A 193 3.14 5.85 -17.83
N ARG A 194 4.13 6.27 -18.64
CA ARG A 194 4.06 6.20 -20.10
C ARG A 194 3.94 4.77 -20.63
N LEU A 195 4.75 3.85 -20.08
CA LEU A 195 4.72 2.44 -20.47
C LEU A 195 3.33 1.83 -20.29
N PHE A 196 2.77 1.98 -19.09
CA PHE A 196 1.49 1.38 -18.75
C PHE A 196 0.33 2.06 -19.47
N THR A 197 0.39 3.38 -19.67
CA THR A 197 -0.58 4.06 -20.53
C THR A 197 -0.51 3.57 -21.97
N GLY A 198 0.69 3.45 -22.56
CA GLY A 198 0.87 2.94 -23.93
C GLY A 198 0.40 1.49 -24.09
N TYR A 199 0.72 0.63 -23.12
CA TYR A 199 0.26 -0.75 -23.14
C TYR A 199 -1.27 -0.86 -23.04
N LEU A 200 -1.89 -0.05 -22.18
CA LEU A 200 -3.35 -0.06 -22.02
C LEU A 200 -4.06 0.46 -23.27
N GLN A 201 -3.46 1.39 -24.02
CA GLN A 201 -3.99 1.84 -25.31
C GLN A 201 -3.96 0.73 -26.37
N MET A 202 -2.97 -0.17 -26.34
CA MET A 202 -2.90 -1.32 -27.25
C MET A 202 -3.86 -2.45 -26.85
N HIS A 203 -3.91 -2.78 -25.57
CA HIS A 203 -4.66 -3.95 -25.07
C HIS A 203 -6.13 -3.65 -24.75
N GLY A 204 -6.42 -2.45 -24.25
CA GLY A 204 -7.72 -2.08 -23.66
C GLY A 204 -7.98 -2.75 -22.31
N PHE A 205 -8.90 -2.19 -21.53
CA PHE A 205 -9.39 -2.76 -20.28
C PHE A 205 -10.84 -2.35 -20.03
N THR A 206 -11.70 -3.29 -19.65
CA THR A 206 -13.13 -3.03 -19.44
C THR A 206 -13.68 -3.94 -18.35
N CYS A 207 -14.72 -3.48 -17.65
CA CYS A 207 -15.44 -4.26 -16.64
C CYS A 207 -16.91 -4.30 -17.03
N GLY A 208 -17.46 -5.51 -17.19
CA GLY A 208 -18.86 -5.72 -17.57
C GLY A 208 -19.65 -6.49 -16.51
N VAL A 209 -20.95 -6.65 -16.74
CA VAL A 209 -21.84 -7.40 -15.82
C VAL A 209 -21.40 -8.86 -15.67
N ALA A 210 -20.85 -9.46 -16.73
CA ALA A 210 -20.35 -10.85 -16.69
C ALA A 210 -19.19 -11.06 -15.68
N ASP A 211 -18.50 -10.00 -15.27
CA ASP A 211 -17.45 -10.07 -14.24
C ASP A 211 -18.04 -10.15 -12.81
N LEU A 212 -19.35 -9.88 -12.66
CA LEU A 212 -20.09 -9.91 -11.40
C LEU A 212 -20.84 -11.22 -11.17
N LEU A 213 -21.09 -11.97 -12.25
CA LEU A 213 -21.94 -13.16 -12.21
C LEU A 213 -21.24 -14.34 -11.55
N LEU A 214 -22.05 -15.16 -10.88
CA LEU A 214 -21.62 -16.40 -10.25
C LEU A 214 -22.00 -17.61 -11.10
N VAL A 215 -21.30 -18.72 -10.90
CA VAL A 215 -21.69 -20.02 -11.45
C VAL A 215 -22.97 -20.50 -10.74
N PRO A 216 -23.94 -21.13 -11.42
CA PRO A 216 -25.20 -21.56 -10.81
C PRO A 216 -25.02 -22.40 -9.53
N GLN A 217 -24.07 -23.34 -9.54
CA GLN A 217 -23.76 -24.16 -8.36
C GLN A 217 -23.31 -23.31 -7.15
N ALA A 218 -22.50 -22.28 -7.39
CA ALA A 218 -22.05 -21.36 -6.34
C ALA A 218 -23.18 -20.46 -5.84
N GLU A 219 -24.16 -20.12 -6.68
CA GLU A 219 -25.37 -19.40 -6.28
C GLU A 219 -26.25 -20.26 -5.36
N ASP A 220 -26.47 -21.53 -5.71
CA ASP A 220 -27.24 -22.46 -4.89
C ASP A 220 -26.57 -22.69 -3.52
N ASP A 221 -25.24 -22.86 -3.50
CA ASP A 221 -24.47 -23.01 -2.27
C ASP A 221 -24.51 -21.75 -1.40
N ARG A 222 -24.49 -20.57 -2.03
CA ARG A 222 -24.65 -19.28 -1.33
C ARG A 222 -26.02 -19.20 -0.65
N GLN A 223 -27.09 -19.53 -1.38
CA GLN A 223 -28.46 -19.47 -0.85
C GLN A 223 -28.66 -20.43 0.33
N LYS A 224 -28.25 -21.70 0.20
CA LYS A 224 -28.34 -22.70 1.28
C LYS A 224 -27.61 -22.29 2.55
N LYS A 225 -26.49 -21.57 2.43
CA LYS A 225 -25.75 -21.06 3.58
C LYS A 225 -26.42 -19.85 4.22
N LEU A 226 -27.06 -19.00 3.42
CA LEU A 226 -27.78 -17.83 3.91
C LEU A 226 -29.09 -18.20 4.61
N GLU A 227 -29.76 -19.28 4.21
CA GLU A 227 -30.96 -19.78 4.90
C GLU A 227 -30.67 -20.08 6.39
N LYS A 228 -29.48 -20.62 6.69
CA LYS A 228 -29.03 -20.86 8.08
C LYS A 228 -28.92 -19.59 8.94
N SER A 229 -28.84 -18.41 8.32
CA SER A 229 -28.75 -17.14 9.06
C SER A 229 -30.08 -16.75 9.71
N GLU A 230 -31.21 -17.25 9.21
CA GLU A 230 -32.53 -16.98 9.79
C GLU A 230 -32.68 -17.72 11.12
N GLU A 231 -32.35 -19.01 11.16
CA GLU A 231 -32.35 -19.85 12.38
C GLU A 231 -31.31 -19.39 13.42
N LEU A 232 -30.21 -18.79 12.97
CA LEU A 232 -29.16 -18.31 13.86
C LEU A 232 -29.65 -17.18 14.77
N GLY A 233 -30.62 -16.38 14.32
CA GLY A 233 -31.18 -15.30 15.12
C GLY A 233 -31.86 -15.81 16.38
N ASP A 234 -32.67 -16.85 16.25
CA ASP A 234 -33.39 -17.46 17.37
C ASP A 234 -32.41 -18.07 18.37
N ASN A 235 -31.43 -18.81 17.88
CA ASN A 235 -30.37 -19.41 18.70
C ASN A 235 -29.59 -18.38 19.54
N VAL A 236 -29.29 -17.22 18.98
CA VAL A 236 -28.60 -16.14 19.70
C VAL A 236 -29.52 -15.51 20.77
N HIS A 237 -30.82 -15.35 20.50
CA HIS A 237 -31.76 -14.84 21.49
C HIS A 237 -31.94 -15.82 22.66
N PHE A 238 -32.00 -17.14 22.40
CA PHE A 238 -32.01 -18.16 23.46
C PHE A 238 -30.75 -18.09 24.33
N GLN A 239 -29.57 -17.98 23.70
CA GLN A 239 -28.30 -17.82 24.42
C GLN A 239 -28.26 -16.54 25.26
N PHE A 240 -28.88 -15.46 24.77
CA PHE A 240 -28.92 -14.18 25.47
C PHE A 240 -29.78 -14.24 26.74
N ILE A 241 -30.95 -14.89 26.65
CA ILE A 241 -31.89 -15.10 27.77
C ILE A 241 -31.34 -16.14 28.77
N GLY A 242 -30.46 -17.04 28.31
CA GLY A 242 -29.90 -18.12 29.13
C GLY A 242 -30.81 -19.36 29.18
N ALA A 243 -31.67 -19.52 28.18
CA ALA A 243 -32.53 -20.68 28.01
C ALA A 243 -31.88 -21.71 27.07
N ASN A 244 -32.01 -23.01 27.37
CA ASN A 244 -31.62 -24.07 26.46
C ASN A 244 -32.70 -24.21 25.37
N GLY A 245 -32.29 -24.17 24.10
CA GLY A 245 -33.11 -23.86 22.91
C GLY A 245 -34.27 -24.80 22.54
N ASP A 246 -34.71 -25.69 23.42
CA ASP A 246 -35.74 -26.70 23.10
C ASP A 246 -37.09 -26.51 23.82
N GLN A 247 -37.27 -25.44 24.61
CA GLN A 247 -38.43 -25.36 25.54
C GLN A 247 -39.25 -24.06 25.55
N ILE A 248 -38.97 -23.06 24.71
CA ILE A 248 -39.66 -21.75 24.78
C ILE A 248 -40.35 -21.45 23.45
N ASP A 249 -41.65 -21.18 23.53
CA ASP A 249 -42.47 -20.70 22.41
C ASP A 249 -42.02 -19.30 21.93
N LEU A 250 -42.23 -18.97 20.66
CA LEU A 250 -41.77 -17.69 20.07
C LEU A 250 -42.30 -16.48 20.85
N GLU A 251 -43.56 -16.51 21.29
CA GLU A 251 -44.17 -15.42 22.08
C GLU A 251 -43.51 -15.28 23.47
N SER A 252 -43.17 -16.39 24.12
CA SER A 252 -42.49 -16.38 25.42
C SER A 252 -41.05 -15.86 25.31
N MET A 253 -40.40 -16.07 24.16
CA MET A 253 -39.06 -15.57 23.89
C MET A 253 -39.05 -14.04 23.69
N GLU A 254 -40.06 -13.49 23.01
CA GLU A 254 -40.21 -12.04 22.83
C GLU A 254 -40.42 -11.32 24.17
N GLU A 255 -41.28 -11.84 25.05
CA GLU A 255 -41.54 -11.25 26.37
C GLU A 255 -40.30 -11.25 27.29
N GLU A 256 -39.58 -12.37 27.35
CA GLU A 256 -38.36 -12.47 28.17
C GLU A 256 -37.24 -11.60 27.62
N THR A 257 -37.12 -11.50 26.29
CA THR A 257 -36.21 -10.56 25.63
C THR A 257 -36.53 -9.11 26.02
N GLU A 258 -37.81 -8.73 25.97
CA GLU A 258 -38.28 -7.41 26.36
C GLU A 258 -37.98 -7.11 27.84
N LYS A 259 -38.30 -8.04 28.75
CA LYS A 259 -38.01 -7.90 30.19
C LYS A 259 -36.52 -7.71 30.44
N HIS A 260 -35.65 -8.48 29.76
CA HIS A 260 -34.21 -8.39 29.93
C HIS A 260 -33.63 -7.07 29.40
N LEU A 261 -34.12 -6.62 28.24
CA LEU A 261 -33.68 -5.36 27.62
C LEU A 261 -34.14 -4.14 28.43
N ARG A 262 -35.39 -4.13 28.91
CA ARG A 262 -35.92 -3.02 29.71
C ARG A 262 -35.32 -2.95 31.11
N SER A 263 -35.01 -4.09 31.73
CA SER A 263 -34.44 -4.12 33.10
C SER A 263 -32.99 -3.65 33.16
N LYS A 264 -32.17 -4.01 32.16
CA LYS A 264 -30.72 -3.72 32.13
C LYS A 264 -30.33 -2.58 31.19
N GLY A 265 -31.29 -2.06 30.41
CA GLY A 265 -31.10 -0.92 29.51
C GLY A 265 -30.04 -1.17 28.43
N ASP A 266 -29.30 -0.11 28.11
CA ASP A 266 -28.34 -0.08 27.00
C ASP A 266 -27.25 -1.17 27.06
N ALA A 267 -26.82 -1.57 28.26
CA ALA A 267 -25.80 -2.60 28.42
C ALA A 267 -26.28 -3.98 27.91
N ALA A 268 -27.56 -4.30 28.12
CA ALA A 268 -28.17 -5.52 27.60
C ALA A 268 -28.35 -5.46 26.07
N SER A 269 -28.78 -4.31 25.55
CA SER A 269 -28.91 -4.09 24.10
C SER A 269 -27.56 -4.27 23.38
N ALA A 270 -26.52 -3.61 23.88
CA ALA A 270 -25.18 -3.73 23.33
C ALA A 270 -24.62 -5.17 23.40
N ARG A 271 -24.98 -5.93 24.45
CA ARG A 271 -24.60 -7.35 24.56
C ARG A 271 -25.28 -8.21 23.51
N LEU A 272 -26.60 -8.04 23.32
CA LEU A 272 -27.36 -8.77 22.29
C LEU A 272 -26.82 -8.45 20.89
N ASP A 273 -26.59 -7.17 20.61
CA ASP A 273 -26.04 -6.72 19.33
C ASP A 273 -24.67 -7.35 19.04
N ARG A 274 -23.77 -7.37 20.02
CA ARG A 274 -22.45 -8.00 19.86
C ARG A 274 -22.53 -9.50 19.59
N LEU A 275 -23.41 -10.23 20.30
CA LEU A 275 -23.60 -11.66 20.08
C LEU A 275 -24.11 -11.92 18.66
N MET A 276 -25.09 -11.13 18.22
CA MET A 276 -25.70 -11.28 16.91
C MET A 276 -24.74 -10.88 15.78
N SER A 277 -24.06 -9.73 15.87
CA SER A 277 -23.03 -9.33 14.90
C SER A 277 -21.92 -10.38 14.79
N SER A 278 -21.44 -10.94 15.90
CA SER A 278 -20.41 -11.98 15.89
C SER A 278 -20.88 -13.24 15.15
N ALA A 279 -22.08 -13.72 15.46
CA ALA A 279 -22.66 -14.91 14.84
C ALA A 279 -22.88 -14.72 13.32
N LEU A 280 -23.41 -13.56 12.91
CA LEU A 280 -23.70 -13.24 11.51
C LEU A 280 -22.45 -12.92 10.67
N ASN A 281 -21.42 -12.32 11.28
CA ASN A 281 -20.13 -12.09 10.62
C ASN A 281 -19.42 -13.41 10.31
N ARG A 282 -19.62 -14.45 11.13
CA ARG A 282 -19.15 -15.80 10.83
C ARG A 282 -19.82 -16.36 9.58
N VAL A 283 -21.15 -16.26 9.47
CA VAL A 283 -21.89 -16.69 8.27
C VAL A 283 -21.41 -15.95 7.02
N THR A 284 -21.27 -14.63 7.11
CA THR A 284 -20.73 -13.79 6.02
C THR A 284 -19.37 -14.30 5.54
N SER A 285 -18.48 -14.62 6.48
CA SER A 285 -17.14 -15.14 6.17
C SER A 285 -17.19 -16.54 5.53
N GLU A 286 -18.06 -17.43 6.02
CA GLU A 286 -18.24 -18.78 5.47
C GLU A 286 -18.81 -18.79 4.05
N VAL A 287 -19.71 -17.85 3.75
CA VAL A 287 -20.25 -17.64 2.40
C VAL A 287 -19.14 -17.12 1.49
N ASN A 288 -18.45 -16.04 1.89
CA ASN A 288 -17.42 -15.40 1.07
C ASN A 288 -16.23 -16.34 0.77
N ASN A 289 -15.78 -17.13 1.75
CA ASN A 289 -14.67 -18.07 1.57
C ASN A 289 -15.01 -19.25 0.65
N ALA A 290 -16.29 -19.65 0.58
CA ALA A 290 -16.73 -20.67 -0.37
C ALA A 290 -16.92 -20.12 -1.78
N LEU A 291 -17.35 -18.86 -1.88
CA LEU A 291 -17.62 -18.21 -3.15
C LEU A 291 -16.33 -17.79 -3.87
N PHE A 292 -15.41 -17.11 -3.19
CA PHE A 292 -14.23 -16.54 -3.82
C PHE A 292 -12.99 -17.42 -3.58
N PRO A 293 -12.16 -17.67 -4.60
CA PRO A 293 -12.21 -17.12 -5.96
C PRO A 293 -12.97 -17.97 -7.00
N LYS A 294 -13.41 -19.18 -6.64
CA LYS A 294 -13.81 -20.23 -7.63
C LYS A 294 -15.26 -20.17 -8.11
N GLY A 295 -16.14 -19.50 -7.38
CA GLY A 295 -17.58 -19.41 -7.67
C GLY A 295 -17.95 -18.35 -8.71
N LEU A 296 -16.98 -17.61 -9.23
CA LEU A 296 -17.18 -16.60 -10.27
C LEU A 296 -17.35 -17.24 -11.65
N LEU A 297 -18.27 -16.70 -12.46
CA LEU A 297 -18.48 -17.14 -13.84
C LEU A 297 -17.20 -16.95 -14.68
N LYS A 298 -16.57 -15.77 -14.54
CA LYS A 298 -15.25 -15.49 -15.09
C LYS A 298 -14.20 -15.64 -13.98
N PRO A 299 -13.22 -16.53 -14.13
CA PRO A 299 -12.16 -16.68 -13.14
C PRO A 299 -11.10 -15.57 -13.30
N PHE A 300 -10.37 -15.31 -12.22
CA PHE A 300 -9.12 -14.57 -12.30
C PHE A 300 -8.11 -15.33 -13.19
N PRO A 301 -7.30 -14.67 -14.03
CA PRO A 301 -7.11 -13.22 -14.19
C PRO A 301 -8.03 -12.56 -15.24
N SER A 302 -8.91 -13.31 -15.90
CA SER A 302 -9.78 -12.79 -16.96
C SER A 302 -10.87 -11.84 -16.44
N ASN A 303 -11.29 -12.03 -15.18
CA ASN A 303 -12.27 -11.18 -14.53
C ASN A 303 -11.65 -9.85 -14.11
N CYS A 304 -12.11 -8.77 -14.77
CA CYS A 304 -11.54 -7.44 -14.61
C CYS A 304 -11.82 -6.82 -13.24
N LEU A 305 -12.99 -7.06 -12.64
CA LEU A 305 -13.30 -6.58 -11.29
C LEU A 305 -12.40 -7.26 -10.24
N SER A 306 -12.21 -8.57 -10.37
CA SER A 306 -11.29 -9.32 -9.52
C SER A 306 -9.85 -8.82 -9.68
N LEU A 307 -9.43 -8.50 -10.91
CA LEU A 307 -8.10 -8.00 -11.20
C LEU A 307 -7.88 -6.63 -10.53
N MET A 308 -8.83 -5.71 -10.62
CA MET A 308 -8.75 -4.38 -10.00
C MET A 308 -8.64 -4.45 -8.47
N THR A 309 -9.47 -5.29 -7.86
CA THR A 309 -9.57 -5.38 -6.39
C THR A 309 -8.37 -6.11 -5.78
N MET A 310 -7.96 -7.23 -6.38
CA MET A 310 -6.85 -8.05 -5.87
C MET A 310 -5.48 -7.36 -6.06
N THR A 311 -5.25 -6.73 -7.21
CA THR A 311 -4.00 -5.97 -7.46
C THR A 311 -3.94 -4.67 -6.65
N GLY A 312 -5.09 -4.21 -6.12
CA GLY A 312 -5.21 -2.99 -5.34
C GLY A 312 -5.30 -1.71 -6.18
N ALA A 313 -5.61 -1.83 -7.47
CA ALA A 313 -5.85 -0.70 -8.36
C ALA A 313 -7.01 0.17 -7.87
N LYS A 314 -8.17 -0.45 -7.62
CA LYS A 314 -9.37 0.21 -7.07
C LYS A 314 -10.32 -0.79 -6.43
N GLY A 315 -10.89 -0.40 -5.30
CA GLY A 315 -11.78 -1.25 -4.50
C GLY A 315 -11.02 -2.29 -3.65
N GLY A 316 -11.71 -2.81 -2.64
CA GLY A 316 -11.23 -3.93 -1.82
C GLY A 316 -12.05 -5.20 -2.06
N LEU A 317 -11.65 -6.29 -1.40
CA LEU A 317 -12.41 -7.54 -1.40
C LEU A 317 -13.83 -7.33 -0.83
N VAL A 318 -13.98 -6.47 0.18
CA VAL A 318 -15.27 -6.14 0.78
C VAL A 318 -16.24 -5.55 -0.25
N ASN A 319 -15.79 -4.62 -1.09
CA ASN A 319 -16.62 -4.06 -2.16
C ASN A 319 -17.05 -5.15 -3.15
N PHE A 320 -16.13 -6.04 -3.50
CA PHE A 320 -16.41 -7.13 -4.45
C PHE A 320 -17.42 -8.15 -3.89
N THR A 321 -17.28 -8.51 -2.61
CA THR A 321 -18.21 -9.39 -1.90
C THR A 321 -19.58 -8.74 -1.74
N GLN A 322 -19.67 -7.44 -1.48
CA GLN A 322 -20.96 -6.76 -1.38
C GLN A 322 -21.72 -6.69 -2.72
N ILE A 323 -20.99 -6.60 -3.83
CA ILE A 323 -21.61 -6.61 -5.15
C ILE A 323 -22.12 -8.01 -5.51
N SER A 324 -21.31 -9.04 -5.30
CA SER A 324 -21.56 -10.38 -5.88
C SER A 324 -22.07 -11.42 -4.86
N SER A 325 -21.84 -11.24 -3.56
CA SER A 325 -22.17 -12.21 -2.50
C SER A 325 -23.35 -11.75 -1.64
N LEU A 326 -23.11 -10.77 -0.75
CA LEU A 326 -24.08 -10.23 0.21
C LEU A 326 -23.53 -8.93 0.84
N LEU A 327 -24.42 -8.04 1.29
CA LEU A 327 -24.01 -6.79 1.97
C LEU A 327 -23.51 -7.04 3.40
N GLY A 328 -24.21 -7.88 4.15
CA GLY A 328 -23.87 -8.26 5.51
C GLY A 328 -24.58 -7.41 6.56
N GLN A 329 -24.10 -7.50 7.82
CA GLN A 329 -24.66 -6.75 8.94
C GLN A 329 -24.37 -5.26 8.79
N GLN A 330 -25.43 -4.44 8.84
CA GLN A 330 -25.31 -2.99 8.92
C GLN A 330 -25.10 -2.58 10.38
N GLU A 331 -24.02 -1.85 10.64
CA GLU A 331 -23.67 -1.32 11.95
C GLU A 331 -23.72 0.21 11.93
N LEU A 332 -24.27 0.80 12.99
CA LEU A 332 -24.44 2.23 13.21
C LEU A 332 -23.78 2.58 14.54
N GLU A 333 -22.77 3.45 14.54
CA GLU A 333 -22.01 3.80 15.75
C GLU A 333 -21.49 2.57 16.56
N GLY A 334 -21.20 1.46 15.87
CA GLY A 334 -20.76 0.19 16.48
C GLY A 334 -21.87 -0.63 17.16
N LYS A 335 -23.14 -0.26 16.95
CA LYS A 335 -24.35 -1.00 17.36
C LYS A 335 -25.09 -1.50 16.12
N ARG A 336 -26.09 -2.37 16.30
CA ARG A 336 -26.98 -2.76 15.18
C ARG A 336 -28.03 -1.67 14.95
N VAL A 337 -28.92 -1.92 14.01
CA VAL A 337 -30.05 -1.03 13.70
C VAL A 337 -30.83 -0.67 14.98
N PRO A 338 -31.08 0.62 15.24
CA PRO A 338 -31.81 1.05 16.42
C PRO A 338 -33.26 0.55 16.42
N ARG A 339 -33.77 0.23 17.61
CA ARG A 339 -35.16 -0.15 17.83
C ARG A 339 -35.96 1.07 18.34
N MET A 340 -37.21 1.19 17.91
CA MET A 340 -38.18 2.14 18.45
C MET A 340 -38.63 1.71 19.86
N ILE A 341 -39.30 2.60 20.58
CA ILE A 341 -39.88 2.32 21.91
C ILE A 341 -40.85 1.13 21.87
N SER A 342 -41.50 0.89 20.73
CA SER A 342 -42.36 -0.27 20.47
C SER A 342 -41.61 -1.60 20.28
N GLY A 343 -40.27 -1.62 20.40
CA GLY A 343 -39.44 -2.81 20.17
C GLY A 343 -39.15 -3.13 18.69
N LYS A 344 -39.76 -2.38 17.76
CA LYS A 344 -39.64 -2.56 16.31
C LYS A 344 -38.47 -1.79 15.72
N THR A 345 -37.75 -2.37 14.75
CA THR A 345 -36.75 -1.65 13.95
C THR A 345 -37.36 -0.90 12.77
N LEU A 346 -38.39 -1.47 12.14
CA LEU A 346 -39.24 -0.82 11.13
C LEU A 346 -40.72 -1.17 11.34
N PRO A 347 -41.66 -0.36 10.84
CA PRO A 347 -43.10 -0.63 10.95
C PRO A 347 -43.55 -1.98 10.38
N CYS A 348 -42.81 -2.50 9.40
CA CYS A 348 -43.08 -3.79 8.74
C CYS A 348 -42.58 -5.01 9.51
N PHE A 349 -41.79 -4.84 10.57
CA PHE A 349 -41.35 -5.93 11.43
C PHE A 349 -42.22 -6.05 12.68
N LEU A 350 -42.25 -7.25 13.25
CA LEU A 350 -42.91 -7.52 14.52
C LEU A 350 -42.11 -6.88 15.67
N PRO A 351 -42.76 -6.54 16.79
CA PRO A 351 -42.04 -6.16 18.01
C PRO A 351 -41.04 -7.26 18.39
N TRP A 352 -39.83 -6.89 18.80
CA TRP A 352 -38.82 -7.85 19.29
C TRP A 352 -38.41 -8.99 18.35
N ASP A 353 -38.66 -8.83 17.05
CA ASP A 353 -38.30 -9.81 16.02
C ASP A 353 -36.83 -10.26 16.15
N SER A 354 -36.65 -11.58 16.31
CA SER A 354 -35.36 -12.26 16.52
C SER A 354 -34.57 -12.46 15.23
N ARG A 355 -35.24 -12.35 14.07
CA ARG A 355 -34.65 -12.64 12.77
C ARG A 355 -33.50 -11.70 12.43
N ALA A 356 -32.48 -12.23 11.77
CA ALA A 356 -31.31 -11.47 11.37
C ALA A 356 -31.66 -10.23 10.52
N ARG A 357 -32.60 -10.38 9.57
CA ARG A 357 -33.06 -9.30 8.69
C ARG A 357 -33.65 -8.11 9.46
N ALA A 358 -34.42 -8.36 10.51
CA ALA A 358 -35.06 -7.31 11.29
C ALA A 358 -34.04 -6.40 11.98
N GLY A 359 -32.88 -6.94 12.38
CA GLY A 359 -31.79 -6.17 12.96
C GLY A 359 -30.71 -5.72 11.97
N GLY A 360 -31.03 -5.62 10.68
CA GLY A 360 -30.15 -5.01 9.67
C GLY A 360 -29.12 -5.94 9.04
N PHE A 361 -29.30 -7.26 9.11
CA PHE A 361 -28.51 -8.19 8.31
C PHE A 361 -29.07 -8.30 6.89
N ILE A 362 -28.30 -7.86 5.90
CA ILE A 362 -28.71 -7.85 4.50
C ILE A 362 -28.08 -9.06 3.79
N SER A 363 -28.89 -10.08 3.52
CA SER A 363 -28.48 -11.28 2.78
C SER A 363 -28.48 -11.10 1.26
N ASP A 364 -29.20 -10.08 0.77
CA ASP A 364 -29.20 -9.68 -0.62
C ASP A 364 -27.93 -8.87 -0.98
N ARG A 365 -27.71 -8.67 -2.28
CA ARG A 365 -26.49 -8.09 -2.87
C ARG A 365 -26.81 -7.01 -3.88
N PHE A 366 -25.85 -6.13 -4.20
CA PHE A 366 -26.09 -5.07 -5.18
C PHE A 366 -26.42 -5.57 -6.58
N LEU A 367 -25.91 -6.74 -6.98
CA LEU A 367 -26.17 -7.32 -8.31
C LEU A 367 -27.66 -7.66 -8.54
N THR A 368 -28.36 -8.17 -7.53
CA THR A 368 -29.77 -8.58 -7.64
C THR A 368 -30.74 -7.53 -7.12
N GLY A 369 -30.23 -6.48 -6.48
CA GLY A 369 -31.02 -5.45 -5.83
C GLY A 369 -31.33 -5.78 -4.36
N LEU A 370 -31.74 -4.75 -3.62
CA LEU A 370 -32.07 -4.83 -2.19
C LEU A 370 -33.58 -4.71 -2.00
N ARG A 371 -34.10 -5.39 -0.97
CA ARG A 371 -35.51 -5.23 -0.56
C ARG A 371 -35.75 -3.86 0.07
N PRO A 372 -36.98 -3.34 0.08
CA PRO A 372 -37.26 -2.02 0.66
C PRO A 372 -36.82 -1.86 2.13
N GLN A 373 -36.95 -2.91 2.95
CA GLN A 373 -36.53 -2.86 4.37
C GLN A 373 -35.00 -2.72 4.49
N GLU A 374 -34.28 -3.55 3.73
CA GLU A 374 -32.82 -3.61 3.70
C GLU A 374 -32.22 -2.33 3.09
N TYR A 375 -32.86 -1.81 2.04
CA TYR A 375 -32.51 -0.53 1.43
C TYR A 375 -32.55 0.61 2.46
N TYR A 376 -33.57 0.64 3.32
CA TYR A 376 -33.67 1.66 4.35
C TYR A 376 -32.54 1.58 5.38
N PHE A 377 -32.18 0.37 5.82
CA PHE A 377 -31.03 0.17 6.72
C PHE A 377 -29.70 0.54 6.07
N GLN A 378 -29.53 0.23 4.78
CA GLN A 378 -28.35 0.67 4.02
C GLN A 378 -28.26 2.20 3.96
N CYS A 379 -29.38 2.90 3.78
CA CYS A 379 -29.41 4.38 3.82
C CYS A 379 -29.04 4.93 5.19
N MET A 380 -29.40 4.27 6.30
CA MET A 380 -28.95 4.65 7.63
C MET A 380 -27.42 4.58 7.74
N ALA A 381 -26.84 3.44 7.36
CA ALA A 381 -25.39 3.22 7.44
C ALA A 381 -24.61 4.19 6.54
N ALA A 382 -25.12 4.46 5.34
CA ALA A 382 -24.53 5.44 4.44
C ALA A 382 -24.55 6.86 5.03
N ARG A 383 -25.63 7.24 5.72
CA ARG A 383 -25.77 8.55 6.36
C ARG A 383 -24.85 8.72 7.56
N ASP A 384 -24.66 7.66 8.34
CA ASP A 384 -23.76 7.67 9.50
C ASP A 384 -22.33 8.08 9.10
N GLY A 385 -21.80 7.47 8.03
CA GLY A 385 -20.48 7.84 7.49
C GLY A 385 -20.38 9.29 6.98
N LEU A 386 -21.46 9.84 6.42
CA LEU A 386 -21.49 11.24 5.98
C LEU A 386 -21.53 12.22 7.15
N VAL A 387 -22.28 11.89 8.20
CA VAL A 387 -22.37 12.71 9.42
C VAL A 387 -21.03 12.70 10.15
N ASP A 388 -20.38 11.55 10.26
CA ASP A 388 -19.06 11.41 10.89
C ASP A 388 -18.00 12.27 10.18
N THR A 389 -18.03 12.29 8.85
CA THR A 389 -17.16 13.14 8.02
C THR A 389 -17.41 14.63 8.30
N ALA A 390 -18.67 15.05 8.44
CA ALA A 390 -19.02 16.44 8.71
C ALA A 390 -18.55 16.91 10.10
N ILE A 391 -18.61 16.05 11.13
CA ILE A 391 -18.24 16.42 12.50
C ILE A 391 -16.72 16.41 12.70
N LYS A 392 -15.99 15.45 12.13
CA LYS A 392 -14.55 15.26 12.37
C LYS A 392 -13.66 16.35 11.75
N THR A 393 -14.06 16.92 10.62
CA THR A 393 -13.25 17.90 9.85
C THR A 393 -12.83 19.15 10.63
N SER A 394 -13.64 19.63 11.58
CA SER A 394 -13.33 20.85 12.33
C SER A 394 -12.28 20.68 13.43
N ARG A 395 -12.15 19.46 13.99
CA ARG A 395 -11.37 19.23 15.21
C ARG A 395 -9.87 19.09 14.95
N SER A 396 -9.50 18.43 13.86
CA SER A 396 -8.10 18.16 13.51
C SER A 396 -7.34 19.44 13.14
N GLY A 397 -7.96 20.35 12.38
CA GLY A 397 -7.32 21.60 11.96
C GLY A 397 -6.92 22.53 13.11
N TYR A 398 -7.76 22.65 14.14
CA TYR A 398 -7.43 23.46 15.33
C TYR A 398 -6.30 22.83 16.15
N LEU A 399 -6.36 21.51 16.35
CA LEU A 399 -5.30 20.76 17.04
C LEU A 399 -3.94 20.93 16.34
N GLN A 400 -3.91 20.73 15.02
CA GLN A 400 -2.71 20.89 14.20
C GLN A 400 -2.12 22.29 14.34
N ARG A 401 -2.95 23.34 14.30
CA ARG A 401 -2.51 24.73 14.47
C ARG A 401 -1.86 24.95 15.84
N CYS A 402 -2.47 24.47 16.92
CA CYS A 402 -1.92 24.61 18.27
C CYS A 402 -0.57 23.90 18.42
N LEU A 403 -0.45 22.69 17.86
CA LEU A 403 0.81 21.95 17.87
C LEU A 403 1.90 22.67 17.08
N ILE A 404 1.61 23.06 15.83
CA ILE A 404 2.60 23.75 14.99
C ILE A 404 3.03 25.05 15.65
N LYS A 405 2.11 25.85 16.20
CA LYS A 405 2.47 27.12 16.84
C LYS A 405 3.35 27.00 18.07
N ASN A 406 3.18 25.93 18.85
CA ASN A 406 4.04 25.71 20.02
C ASN A 406 5.39 25.07 19.64
N LEU A 407 5.47 24.38 18.50
CA LEU A 407 6.65 23.62 18.09
C LEU A 407 7.43 24.27 16.93
N GLU A 408 6.99 25.42 16.38
CA GLU A 408 7.56 26.00 15.15
C GLU A 408 9.04 26.37 15.26
N CYS A 409 9.52 26.64 16.47
CA CYS A 409 10.89 27.04 16.73
C CYS A 409 11.87 25.86 16.95
N LEU A 410 11.36 24.63 17.12
CA LEU A 410 12.22 23.47 17.41
C LEU A 410 12.94 22.99 16.15
N LYS A 411 14.28 22.98 16.22
CA LYS A 411 15.16 22.54 15.14
C LYS A 411 16.37 21.76 15.67
N VAL A 412 16.96 20.93 14.81
CA VAL A 412 18.21 20.23 15.10
C VAL A 412 19.39 21.19 14.95
N TYR A 413 20.28 21.25 15.93
CA TYR A 413 21.51 22.05 15.89
C TYR A 413 22.71 21.23 15.40
N TYR A 414 23.83 21.89 15.10
CA TYR A 414 25.06 21.24 14.61
C TYR A 414 25.69 20.26 15.62
N ASP A 415 25.33 20.35 16.89
CA ASP A 415 25.69 19.38 17.93
C ASP A 415 24.70 18.21 18.03
N TYR A 416 23.75 18.10 17.09
CA TYR A 416 22.64 17.14 17.04
C TYR A 416 21.62 17.24 18.18
N THR A 417 21.71 18.27 19.02
CA THR A 417 20.69 18.58 20.03
C THR A 417 19.48 19.24 19.38
N VAL A 418 18.29 18.98 19.92
CA VAL A 418 17.06 19.68 19.53
C VAL A 418 16.85 20.83 20.49
N ARG A 419 16.84 22.05 19.94
CA ARG A 419 16.69 23.26 20.74
C ARG A 419 15.56 24.14 20.23
N ASP A 420 15.02 24.91 21.16
CA ASP A 420 14.10 26.00 20.87
C ASP A 420 14.88 27.28 20.47
N SER A 421 14.16 28.29 19.99
CA SER A 421 14.66 29.58 19.53
C SER A 421 15.41 30.38 20.59
N ASP A 422 15.13 30.16 21.88
CA ASP A 422 15.81 30.76 23.03
C ASP A 422 17.15 30.07 23.36
N GLY A 423 17.45 28.94 22.71
CA GLY A 423 18.64 28.12 22.95
C GLY A 423 18.46 27.05 24.02
N SER A 424 17.27 26.93 24.62
CA SER A 424 16.93 25.86 25.57
C SER A 424 16.96 24.51 24.88
N VAL A 425 17.66 23.54 25.50
CA VAL A 425 17.77 22.18 24.99
C VAL A 425 16.53 21.38 25.42
N ILE A 426 15.80 20.85 24.43
CA ILE A 426 14.61 20.01 24.66
C ILE A 426 14.98 18.53 24.58
N GLN A 427 15.82 18.15 23.62
CA GLN A 427 16.34 16.78 23.49
C GLN A 427 17.84 16.82 23.20
N PHE A 428 18.60 15.89 23.77
CA PHE A 428 20.04 15.76 23.48
C PHE A 428 20.31 15.15 22.11
N ASN A 429 19.48 14.19 21.70
CA ASN A 429 19.50 13.61 20.36
C ASN A 429 18.06 13.55 19.84
N TYR A 430 17.86 13.91 18.58
CA TYR A 430 16.54 13.77 17.95
C TYR A 430 16.07 12.31 18.01
N GLY A 431 14.93 12.03 18.66
CA GLY A 431 14.40 10.67 18.77
C GLY A 431 15.28 9.69 19.55
N GLU A 432 16.23 10.19 20.36
CA GLU A 432 17.25 9.40 21.10
C GLU A 432 18.24 8.59 20.23
N ASP A 433 18.05 8.54 18.90
CA ASP A 433 18.92 7.85 17.94
C ASP A 433 19.53 8.79 16.88
N GLY A 434 18.98 10.01 16.75
CA GLY A 434 19.42 11.03 15.79
C GLY A 434 18.98 10.77 14.35
N LEU A 435 18.08 9.81 14.10
CA LEU A 435 17.73 9.38 12.75
C LEU A 435 16.59 10.21 12.13
N ASP A 436 16.74 10.51 10.84
CA ASP A 436 15.67 11.08 10.02
C ASP A 436 14.69 9.96 9.61
N VAL A 437 13.41 10.14 9.94
CA VAL A 437 12.32 9.21 9.63
C VAL A 437 12.28 8.88 8.13
N MET A 438 12.55 9.85 7.26
CA MET A 438 12.55 9.68 5.80
C MET A 438 13.60 8.68 5.32
N LYS A 439 14.72 8.56 6.04
CA LYS A 439 15.87 7.71 5.67
C LYS A 439 15.94 6.42 6.47
N THR A 440 14.97 6.15 7.35
CA THR A 440 14.98 4.97 8.25
C THR A 440 14.42 3.70 7.62
N SER A 441 13.49 3.82 6.67
CA SER A 441 12.70 2.68 6.19
C SER A 441 13.56 1.50 5.71
N CYS A 442 14.66 1.74 5.02
CA CYS A 442 15.52 0.66 4.50
C CYS A 442 16.62 0.21 5.46
N LEU A 443 16.81 0.85 6.63
CA LEU A 443 17.87 0.50 7.61
C LEU A 443 17.73 -0.92 8.14
N THR A 444 16.50 -1.38 8.37
CA THR A 444 16.22 -2.72 8.90
C THR A 444 16.18 -3.80 7.82
N GLN A 445 16.22 -3.43 6.54
CA GLN A 445 16.12 -4.36 5.40
C GLN A 445 17.48 -4.95 5.03
N PHE A 446 18.11 -5.66 5.97
CA PHE A 446 19.46 -6.22 5.82
C PHE A 446 19.61 -7.15 4.60
N LYS A 447 18.55 -7.87 4.21
CA LYS A 447 18.56 -8.74 3.02
C LYS A 447 18.78 -7.96 1.72
N VAL A 448 18.15 -6.78 1.59
CA VAL A 448 18.25 -5.94 0.39
C VAL A 448 19.59 -5.21 0.38
N LEU A 449 20.02 -4.66 1.52
CA LEU A 449 21.32 -4.01 1.65
C LEU A 449 22.49 -4.99 1.40
N ALA A 450 22.40 -6.20 1.94
CA ALA A 450 23.42 -7.23 1.71
C ALA A 450 23.51 -7.67 0.25
N ALA A 451 22.37 -7.81 -0.43
CA ALA A 451 22.33 -8.16 -1.86
C ALA A 451 22.94 -7.06 -2.75
N ASN A 452 22.82 -5.80 -2.34
CA ASN A 452 23.25 -4.63 -3.12
C ASN A 452 24.47 -3.92 -2.53
N ASN A 453 25.30 -4.63 -1.77
CA ASN A 453 26.44 -4.06 -1.03
C ASN A 453 27.36 -3.18 -1.90
N LYS A 454 27.66 -3.60 -3.14
CA LYS A 454 28.50 -2.82 -4.07
C LYS A 454 27.89 -1.45 -4.39
N LEU A 455 26.59 -1.42 -4.67
CA LEU A 455 25.86 -0.23 -5.05
C LEU A 455 25.73 0.73 -3.85
N VAL A 456 25.35 0.21 -2.69
CA VAL A 456 25.28 0.99 -1.45
C VAL A 456 26.66 1.55 -1.09
N SER A 457 27.73 0.77 -1.27
CA SER A 457 29.10 1.22 -1.04
C SER A 457 29.52 2.34 -2.00
N GLN A 458 29.15 2.26 -3.28
CA GLN A 458 29.43 3.32 -4.25
C GLN A 458 28.66 4.60 -3.91
N LYS A 459 27.37 4.49 -3.57
CA LYS A 459 26.54 5.64 -3.19
C LYS A 459 27.07 6.33 -1.93
N LEU A 460 27.49 5.56 -0.93
CA LEU A 460 28.03 6.09 0.32
C LEU A 460 29.52 6.49 0.22
N GLY A 461 30.16 6.34 -0.95
CA GLY A 461 31.54 6.79 -1.17
C GLY A 461 32.58 6.01 -0.37
N LYS A 462 32.54 4.68 -0.36
CA LYS A 462 33.44 3.82 0.46
C LYS A 462 34.94 4.14 0.30
N ASP A 463 35.37 4.64 -0.85
CA ASP A 463 36.77 5.00 -1.13
C ASP A 463 37.25 6.22 -0.31
N GLN A 464 36.33 6.98 0.31
CA GLN A 464 36.67 8.03 1.29
C GLN A 464 36.83 7.50 2.73
N PHE A 465 36.47 6.23 2.97
CA PHE A 465 36.32 5.63 4.31
C PHE A 465 37.22 4.40 4.52
N ASP A 466 38.38 4.34 3.85
CA ASP A 466 39.32 3.24 4.02
C ASP A 466 40.04 3.37 5.38
N GLY A 467 39.63 2.51 6.31
CA GLY A 467 40.29 1.89 7.47
C GLY A 467 41.34 2.60 8.35
N SER A 468 42.01 3.67 7.94
CA SER A 468 43.17 4.26 8.63
C SER A 468 43.05 5.75 8.93
N LYS A 469 41.99 6.42 8.45
CA LYS A 469 41.62 7.75 8.91
C LYS A 469 40.35 7.62 9.75
N SER A 470 40.55 7.48 11.06
CA SER A 470 39.52 7.79 12.05
C SER A 470 38.88 9.12 11.66
N LEU A 471 37.55 9.16 11.49
CA LEU A 471 36.84 10.42 11.25
C LEU A 471 37.22 11.42 12.34
N SER A 472 38.00 12.41 11.95
CA SER A 472 38.12 13.69 12.61
C SER A 472 37.07 14.63 12.00
N SER A 473 35.78 14.37 12.23
CA SER A 473 34.67 15.35 12.12
C SER A 473 33.35 14.68 12.52
N ASP A 474 33.11 14.65 13.83
CA ASP A 474 31.84 14.61 14.57
C ASP A 474 32.00 13.73 15.83
N SER A 475 32.03 14.39 16.98
CA SER A 475 32.43 13.79 18.26
C SER A 475 31.35 12.96 18.94
N TYR A 476 30.08 13.08 18.53
CA TYR A 476 28.94 12.66 19.35
C TYR A 476 28.25 11.35 18.95
N ILE A 477 28.19 10.99 17.66
CA ILE A 477 27.54 9.74 17.20
C ILE A 477 28.54 8.92 16.38
N LYS A 478 29.40 8.18 17.09
CA LYS A 478 30.45 7.36 16.46
C LYS A 478 30.08 5.88 16.36
N ASP A 479 29.21 5.42 17.25
CA ASP A 479 28.88 4.01 17.40
C ASP A 479 27.45 3.71 16.95
N LEU A 480 27.26 2.51 16.41
CA LEU A 480 25.93 2.00 16.13
C LEU A 480 25.20 1.78 17.47
N PRO A 481 23.90 2.06 17.57
CA PRO A 481 23.13 1.65 18.74
C PRO A 481 23.24 0.14 18.95
N GLU A 482 23.47 -0.30 20.19
CA GLU A 482 23.67 -1.71 20.54
C GLU A 482 22.53 -2.60 20.01
N ALA A 483 21.29 -2.09 20.06
CA ALA A 483 20.11 -2.78 19.54
C ALA A 483 20.17 -3.05 18.02
N LEU A 484 20.72 -2.12 17.24
CA LEU A 484 20.87 -2.29 15.79
C LEU A 484 22.06 -3.22 15.49
N GLU A 485 23.15 -3.09 16.24
CA GLU A 485 24.31 -3.98 16.11
C GLU A 485 23.92 -5.45 16.39
N ASN A 486 23.19 -5.70 17.48
CA ASN A 486 22.68 -7.03 17.81
C ASN A 486 21.80 -7.61 16.70
N LYS A 487 20.87 -6.81 16.14
CA LYS A 487 20.03 -7.23 15.00
C LYS A 487 20.85 -7.57 13.75
N VAL A 488 21.90 -6.82 13.47
CA VAL A 488 22.81 -7.11 12.34
C VAL A 488 23.59 -8.38 12.59
N GLN A 489 24.09 -8.59 13.82
CA GLN A 489 24.81 -9.79 14.21
C GLN A 489 23.91 -11.03 14.13
N ASP A 490 22.69 -10.95 14.63
CA ASP A 490 21.67 -12.02 14.52
C ASP A 490 21.36 -12.37 13.07
N PHE A 491 21.21 -11.35 12.22
CA PHE A 491 20.99 -11.56 10.79
C PHE A 491 22.18 -12.28 10.14
N ILE A 492 23.42 -11.86 10.42
CA ILE A 492 24.62 -12.51 9.90
C ILE A 492 24.69 -13.96 10.40
N ASN A 493 24.41 -14.19 11.69
CA ASN A 493 24.45 -15.50 12.33
C ASN A 493 23.40 -16.45 11.74
N GLY A 494 22.19 -15.97 11.43
CA GLY A 494 21.12 -16.75 10.78
C GLY A 494 21.37 -17.11 9.31
N LEU A 495 22.37 -16.52 8.63
CA LEU A 495 22.70 -16.87 7.25
C LEU A 495 23.57 -18.14 7.15
N SER A 496 23.19 -19.05 6.25
CA SER A 496 24.00 -20.24 5.92
C SER A 496 25.36 -19.87 5.32
N LYS A 497 26.37 -20.72 5.51
CA LYS A 497 27.75 -20.50 5.02
C LYS A 497 27.78 -20.24 3.50
N GLN A 498 26.95 -20.93 2.72
CA GLN A 498 26.80 -20.74 1.28
C GLN A 498 26.19 -19.36 0.93
N LYS A 499 25.15 -18.91 1.64
CA LYS A 499 24.54 -17.59 1.42
C LYS A 499 25.49 -16.43 1.79
N ARG A 500 26.33 -16.62 2.81
CA ARG A 500 27.37 -15.64 3.16
C ARG A 500 28.41 -15.50 2.04
N GLN A 501 28.78 -16.61 1.40
CA GLN A 501 29.69 -16.59 0.25
C GLN A 501 29.04 -15.91 -0.97
N SER A 502 27.77 -16.21 -1.29
CA SER A 502 27.09 -15.59 -2.43
C SER A 502 26.87 -14.08 -2.29
N LEU A 503 26.72 -13.58 -1.06
CA LEU A 503 26.52 -12.16 -0.77
C LEU A 503 27.85 -11.39 -0.56
N ASN A 504 29.00 -12.02 -0.80
CA ASN A 504 30.33 -11.46 -0.54
C ASN A 504 30.53 -10.96 0.91
N LEU A 505 29.84 -11.57 1.88
CA LEU A 505 29.90 -11.22 3.31
C LEU A 505 31.02 -12.00 4.04
N LYS A 506 32.18 -12.23 3.39
CA LYS A 506 33.26 -13.05 3.96
C LYS A 506 33.89 -12.43 5.22
N LYS A 507 33.94 -11.09 5.30
CA LYS A 507 34.41 -10.35 6.49
C LYS A 507 33.20 -9.76 7.22
N ARG A 508 32.93 -10.22 8.45
CA ARG A 508 31.84 -9.69 9.32
C ARG A 508 31.94 -8.18 9.49
N THR A 509 33.16 -7.68 9.64
CA THR A 509 33.47 -6.25 9.78
C THR A 509 33.07 -5.43 8.56
N GLY A 510 33.11 -5.98 7.35
CA GLY A 510 32.81 -5.23 6.13
C GLY A 510 31.34 -4.82 5.97
N PHE A 511 30.40 -5.66 6.46
CA PHE A 511 28.98 -5.33 6.44
C PHE A 511 28.57 -4.46 7.64
N LEU A 512 29.15 -4.70 8.82
CA LEU A 512 28.97 -3.81 9.97
C LEU A 512 29.44 -2.38 9.65
N ASN A 513 30.60 -2.23 8.98
CA ASN A 513 31.08 -0.92 8.53
C ASN A 513 30.15 -0.28 7.50
N LEU A 514 29.56 -1.06 6.58
CA LEU A 514 28.55 -0.54 5.66
C LEU A 514 27.31 -0.04 6.40
N MET A 515 26.84 -0.80 7.39
CA MET A 515 25.70 -0.41 8.21
C MET A 515 26.00 0.83 9.05
N ARG A 516 27.24 0.99 9.55
CA ARG A 516 27.72 2.22 10.21
C ARG A 516 27.64 3.42 9.28
N LEU A 517 28.21 3.31 8.09
CA LEU A 517 28.13 4.39 7.09
C LEU A 517 26.68 4.72 6.72
N LYS A 518 25.85 3.69 6.57
CA LYS A 518 24.43 3.89 6.24
C LYS A 518 23.69 4.57 7.39
N TYR A 519 23.95 4.19 8.64
CA TYR A 519 23.39 4.84 9.82
C TYR A 519 23.75 6.32 9.87
N MET A 520 25.04 6.65 9.71
CA MET A 520 25.51 8.04 9.71
C MET A 520 24.90 8.86 8.56
N SER A 521 24.70 8.27 7.38
CA SER A 521 24.03 8.94 6.25
C SER A 521 22.53 9.17 6.46
N SER A 522 21.92 8.46 7.41
CA SER A 522 20.49 8.52 7.75
C SER A 522 20.20 9.43 8.95
N LEU A 523 21.20 10.14 9.49
CA LEU A 523 20.99 11.11 10.56
C LEU A 523 20.18 12.32 10.06
N ALA A 524 19.40 12.89 10.99
CA ALA A 524 18.70 14.17 10.79
C ALA A 524 19.72 15.29 10.56
N GLN A 525 19.43 16.17 9.59
CA GLN A 525 20.39 17.20 9.22
C GLN A 525 20.28 18.40 10.18
N PRO A 526 21.40 19.03 10.55
CA PRO A 526 21.35 20.30 11.27
C PRO A 526 20.53 21.34 10.51
N GLY A 527 19.61 22.01 11.21
CA GLY A 527 18.65 22.97 10.65
C GLY A 527 17.27 22.39 10.34
N GLU A 528 17.07 21.09 10.46
CA GLU A 528 15.81 20.43 10.16
C GLU A 528 14.69 20.86 11.14
N PRO A 529 13.53 21.34 10.66
CA PRO A 529 12.45 21.89 11.50
C PRO A 529 11.58 20.77 12.12
N VAL A 530 12.19 19.97 12.98
CA VAL A 530 11.58 18.76 13.57
C VAL A 530 10.30 19.03 14.35
N GLY A 531 10.14 20.23 14.95
CA GLY A 531 8.91 20.57 15.66
C GLY A 531 7.70 20.76 14.75
N VAL A 532 7.90 21.43 13.60
CA VAL A 532 6.84 21.58 12.58
C VAL A 532 6.49 20.21 12.00
N ILE A 533 7.49 19.39 11.69
CA ILE A 533 7.30 18.03 11.18
C ILE A 533 6.51 17.17 12.16
N ALA A 534 6.81 17.25 13.46
CA ALA A 534 6.08 16.54 14.50
C ALA A 534 4.62 17.03 14.61
N GLY A 535 4.40 18.34 14.63
CA GLY A 535 3.05 18.92 14.67
C GLY A 535 2.19 18.53 13.46
N GLN A 536 2.79 18.51 12.26
CA GLN A 536 2.13 18.04 11.04
C GLN A 536 1.86 16.53 11.06
N SER A 537 2.83 15.73 11.51
CA SER A 537 2.70 14.27 11.58
C SER A 537 1.68 13.77 12.59
N ILE A 538 1.29 14.60 13.56
CA ILE A 538 0.19 14.32 14.48
C ILE A 538 -1.13 14.87 13.94
N GLY A 539 -1.12 16.11 13.44
CA GLY A 539 -2.35 16.80 13.05
C GLY A 539 -2.94 16.42 11.70
N GLU A 540 -2.12 15.94 10.75
CA GLU A 540 -2.61 15.49 9.43
C GLU A 540 -3.34 14.12 9.49
N PRO A 541 -2.83 13.11 10.24
CA PRO A 541 -3.54 11.82 10.35
C PRO A 541 -4.72 11.81 11.33
N SER A 542 -4.83 12.81 12.22
CA SER A 542 -5.91 12.96 13.21
C SER A 542 -7.19 13.50 12.60
#